data_AF-A0A6B2DNK8-F1
#
_entry.id   AF-A0A6B2DNK8-F1
#
_cell.length_a   1.000
_cell.length_b   1.000
_cell.length_c   1.000
_cell.angle_alpha   90.00
_cell.angle_beta   90.00
_cell.angle_gamma   90.00
#
_symmetry.space_group_name_H-M   'P 1'
#
loop_
_entity.id
_entity.type
_entity.pdbx_description
1 polymer ?
#
loop_
_entity_poly.entity_id
_entity_poly.type
_entity_poly.pdbx_seq_one_letter_code
_entity_poly.pdbx_strand_id
1 'polypeptide(L)'
;MIAATGVRMRTTAVAVFALALAIAAAGVVVVLLLEESLDRSVTESARSTGRQVAIQLVREGARDLSASDVASTGDTEAVTQVLDARGVPIASDPAIVGHPPLTASRPVVGFETIETLPLGLNGDSDDYRVVSQEVNGPGGPFTVISARSLEPVTEASTRLTLLLGLIAVPLLAISGLAVYRAVGSALRPVERMRRTVAEISTRDLAARVPLPPGGDEVHRLAVTLNEMLSRLASAQAAQRRFVADASHELRSPLSTISTALDVSGRHPESTGDLVPVIGRETARLRELVDDLLMLARTDDATDRPQRTEVDLDDIVRAEAERVRGESALEVEVRAGPAKVHGSEAQLRRAVRNLVDNARGHARSRIRV
;
A
#
# COMPACT_ATOMS: atom_id res chain seq x y z
N MET A 1 -18.04 0.37 11.69
CA MET A 1 -18.25 -1.03 11.26
C MET A 1 -17.15 -1.59 10.32
N ILE A 2 -15.97 -0.96 10.17
CA ILE A 2 -14.93 -1.34 9.17
C ILE A 2 -13.74 -2.13 9.80
N ALA A 3 -13.80 -2.44 11.09
CA ALA A 3 -12.62 -2.90 11.85
C ALA A 3 -12.24 -4.39 11.67
N ALA A 4 -13.05 -5.22 11.02
CA ALA A 4 -12.78 -6.68 10.89
C ALA A 4 -12.62 -7.18 9.45
N THR A 5 -12.48 -6.29 8.46
CA THR A 5 -12.30 -6.70 7.07
C THR A 5 -10.83 -6.94 6.77
N GLY A 6 -10.46 -8.20 6.50
CA GLY A 6 -9.09 -8.58 6.15
C GLY A 6 -8.55 -7.81 4.94
N VAL A 7 -7.21 -7.66 4.86
CA VAL A 7 -6.51 -6.85 3.84
C VAL A 7 -7.06 -7.10 2.43
N ARG A 8 -7.35 -8.36 2.09
CA ARG A 8 -7.95 -8.78 0.81
C ARG A 8 -9.23 -8.01 0.47
N MET A 9 -10.17 -7.95 1.41
CA MET A 9 -11.48 -7.33 1.14
C MET A 9 -11.35 -5.81 1.02
N ARG A 10 -10.46 -5.18 1.79
CA ARG A 10 -10.19 -3.74 1.69
C ARG A 10 -9.55 -3.38 0.35
N THR A 11 -8.50 -4.10 -0.06
CA THR A 11 -7.83 -3.84 -1.35
C THR A 11 -8.75 -4.10 -2.53
N THR A 12 -9.57 -5.16 -2.49
CA THR A 12 -10.56 -5.42 -3.54
C THR A 12 -11.62 -4.33 -3.57
N ALA A 13 -12.15 -3.90 -2.42
CA ALA A 13 -13.17 -2.86 -2.37
C ALA A 13 -12.66 -1.52 -2.95
N VAL A 14 -11.43 -1.10 -2.58
CA VAL A 14 -10.81 0.11 -3.12
C VAL A 14 -10.59 0.00 -4.63
N ALA A 15 -10.08 -1.14 -5.12
CA ALA A 15 -9.83 -1.35 -6.54
C ALA A 15 -11.13 -1.35 -7.36
N VAL A 16 -12.17 -2.05 -6.89
CA VAL A 16 -13.49 -2.07 -7.54
C VAL A 16 -14.14 -0.69 -7.52
N PHE A 17 -14.02 0.04 -6.41
CA PHE A 17 -14.55 1.40 -6.30
C PHE A 17 -13.87 2.37 -7.27
N ALA A 18 -12.54 2.34 -7.34
CA ALA A 18 -11.79 3.17 -8.28
C ALA A 18 -12.15 2.83 -9.74
N LEU A 19 -12.29 1.54 -10.06
CA LEU A 19 -12.71 1.09 -11.38
C LEU A 19 -14.14 1.52 -11.71
N ALA A 20 -15.06 1.41 -10.75
CA ALA A 20 -16.44 1.86 -10.91
C ALA A 20 -16.52 3.37 -11.18
N LEU A 21 -15.71 4.17 -10.47
CA LEU A 21 -15.64 5.61 -10.70
C LEU A 21 -15.09 5.94 -12.10
N ALA A 22 -14.05 5.23 -12.54
CA ALA A 22 -13.47 5.42 -13.87
C ALA A 22 -14.47 5.04 -14.99
N ILE A 23 -15.17 3.91 -14.84
CA ILE A 23 -16.21 3.47 -15.80
C ILE A 23 -17.37 4.46 -15.82
N ALA A 24 -17.84 4.93 -14.66
CA ALA A 24 -18.91 5.92 -14.57
C ALA A 24 -18.51 7.23 -15.23
N ALA A 25 -17.30 7.75 -14.95
CA ALA A 25 -16.80 8.97 -15.56
C ALA A 25 -16.68 8.84 -17.08
N ALA A 26 -16.11 7.73 -17.57
CA ALA A 26 -16.03 7.45 -19.00
C ALA A 26 -17.42 7.35 -19.65
N GLY A 27 -18.37 6.67 -18.99
CA GLY A 27 -19.74 6.54 -19.45
C GLY A 27 -20.44 7.90 -19.57
N VAL A 28 -20.31 8.77 -18.56
CA VAL A 28 -20.87 10.13 -18.60
C VAL A 28 -20.26 10.93 -19.75
N VAL A 29 -18.94 10.88 -19.94
CA VAL A 29 -18.27 11.57 -21.05
C VAL A 29 -18.81 11.08 -22.40
N VAL A 30 -18.96 9.77 -22.59
CA VAL A 30 -19.49 9.22 -23.83
C VAL A 30 -20.93 9.66 -24.09
N VAL A 31 -21.79 9.67 -23.07
CA VAL A 31 -23.19 10.12 -23.19
C VAL A 31 -23.25 11.60 -23.55
N LEU A 32 -22.48 12.45 -22.87
CA LEU A 32 -22.42 13.89 -23.18
C LEU A 32 -21.93 14.16 -24.60
N LEU A 33 -20.89 13.45 -25.04
CA LEU A 33 -20.37 13.57 -26.41
C LEU A 33 -21.39 13.09 -27.45
N LEU A 34 -22.16 12.04 -27.14
CA LEU A 34 -23.22 11.56 -28.03
C LEU A 34 -24.35 12.59 -28.12
N GLU A 35 -24.85 13.10 -27.00
CA GLU A 35 -25.91 14.11 -26.98
C GLU A 35 -25.49 15.36 -27.74
N GLU A 36 -24.27 15.87 -27.51
CA GLU A 36 -23.75 17.04 -28.22
C GLU A 36 -23.57 16.79 -29.73
N SER A 37 -23.15 15.58 -30.11
CA SER A 37 -23.02 15.17 -31.52
C SER A 37 -24.38 15.08 -32.21
N LEU A 38 -25.36 14.45 -31.55
CA LEU A 38 -26.71 14.29 -32.07
C LEU A 38 -27.45 15.62 -32.15
N ASP A 39 -27.34 16.48 -31.13
CA ASP A 39 -27.95 17.81 -31.12
C ASP A 39 -27.40 18.69 -32.26
N ARG A 40 -26.08 18.67 -32.48
CA ARG A 40 -25.45 19.34 -33.63
C ARG A 40 -25.94 18.77 -34.95
N SER A 41 -26.02 17.44 -35.07
CA SER A 41 -26.51 16.77 -36.28
C SER A 41 -27.95 17.14 -36.61
N VAL A 42 -28.84 17.14 -35.61
CA VAL A 42 -30.24 17.56 -35.76
C VAL A 42 -30.32 19.03 -36.18
N THR A 43 -29.54 19.90 -35.54
CA THR A 43 -29.50 21.34 -35.87
C THR A 43 -29.00 21.60 -37.29
N GLU A 44 -27.90 20.97 -37.71
CA GLU A 44 -27.38 21.11 -39.08
C GLU A 44 -28.34 20.53 -40.12
N SER A 45 -29.01 19.43 -39.80
CA SER A 45 -30.02 18.87 -40.69
C SER A 45 -31.21 19.81 -40.86
N ALA A 46 -31.74 20.38 -39.77
CA ALA A 46 -32.83 21.36 -39.84
C ALA A 46 -32.42 22.60 -40.64
N ARG A 47 -31.20 23.11 -40.40
CA ARG A 47 -30.63 24.23 -41.18
C ARG A 47 -30.49 23.89 -42.67
N SER A 48 -30.01 22.69 -43.00
CA SER A 48 -29.84 22.25 -44.39
C SER A 48 -31.18 22.20 -45.12
N THR A 49 -32.21 21.61 -44.50
CA THR A 49 -33.57 21.56 -45.04
C THR A 49 -34.12 22.96 -45.27
N GLY A 50 -33.98 23.85 -44.29
CA GLY A 50 -34.43 25.24 -44.41
C GLY A 50 -33.73 25.98 -45.53
N ARG A 51 -32.41 25.80 -45.69
CA ARG A 51 -31.63 26.39 -46.79
C ARG A 51 -32.04 25.86 -48.15
N GLN A 52 -32.37 24.59 -48.27
CA GLN A 52 -32.84 24.01 -49.53
C GLN A 52 -34.16 24.64 -49.97
N VAL A 53 -35.13 24.74 -49.06
CA VAL A 53 -36.43 25.40 -49.33
C VAL A 53 -36.25 26.90 -49.60
N ALA A 54 -35.37 27.57 -48.86
CA ALA A 54 -35.01 28.96 -49.10
C ALA A 54 -34.45 29.21 -50.51
N ILE A 55 -33.52 28.37 -50.97
CA ILE A 55 -32.92 28.49 -52.32
C ILE A 55 -34.00 28.29 -53.40
N GLN A 56 -34.90 27.33 -53.21
CA GLN A 56 -36.02 27.10 -54.13
C GLN A 56 -36.96 28.32 -54.17
N LEU A 57 -37.32 28.85 -53.00
CA LEU A 57 -38.16 30.03 -52.86
C LEU A 57 -37.58 31.29 -53.53
N VAL A 58 -36.26 31.48 -53.46
CA VAL A 58 -35.57 32.59 -54.13
C VAL A 58 -35.57 32.41 -55.66
N ARG A 59 -35.49 31.16 -56.16
CA ARG A 59 -35.43 30.86 -57.59
C ARG A 59 -36.80 30.91 -58.29
N GLU A 60 -37.80 30.28 -57.68
CA GLU A 60 -39.12 30.04 -58.30
C GLU A 60 -40.18 31.03 -57.80
N GLY A 61 -39.99 31.60 -56.60
CA GLY A 61 -40.95 32.51 -55.97
C GLY A 61 -42.10 31.78 -55.28
N ALA A 62 -42.77 32.48 -54.37
CA ALA A 62 -43.79 31.89 -53.50
C ALA A 62 -45.06 31.37 -54.21
N ARG A 63 -45.31 31.79 -55.45
CA ARG A 63 -46.52 31.39 -56.21
C ARG A 63 -46.45 29.98 -56.76
N ASP A 64 -45.24 29.49 -57.00
CA ASP A 64 -44.99 28.18 -57.59
C ASP A 64 -44.59 27.14 -56.53
N LEU A 65 -44.44 27.54 -55.25
CA LEU A 65 -44.22 26.60 -54.14
C LEU A 65 -45.47 25.76 -53.90
N SER A 66 -45.33 24.45 -54.07
CA SER A 66 -46.33 23.47 -53.72
C SER A 66 -46.08 22.85 -52.34
N ALA A 67 -47.10 22.21 -51.76
CA ALA A 67 -46.93 21.46 -50.51
C ALA A 67 -45.89 20.33 -50.65
N SER A 68 -45.67 19.79 -51.86
CA SER A 68 -44.62 18.81 -52.13
C SER A 68 -43.20 19.38 -52.07
N ASP A 69 -43.00 20.68 -52.34
CA ASP A 69 -41.68 21.32 -52.27
C ASP A 69 -41.24 21.59 -50.83
N VAL A 70 -42.20 21.68 -49.92
CA VAL A 70 -41.99 21.89 -48.48
C VAL A 70 -42.16 20.58 -47.69
N ALA A 71 -42.55 19.49 -48.36
CA ALA A 71 -42.73 18.18 -47.74
C ALA A 71 -41.39 17.51 -47.41
N SER A 72 -41.26 17.10 -46.16
CA SER A 72 -40.19 16.23 -45.67
C SER A 72 -40.50 14.78 -46.08
N THR A 73 -40.54 14.54 -47.39
CA THR A 73 -41.06 13.29 -47.97
C THR A 73 -40.28 12.08 -47.45
N GLY A 74 -40.91 11.29 -46.57
CA GLY A 74 -40.32 10.10 -45.96
C GLY A 74 -39.59 10.33 -44.62
N ASP A 75 -39.54 11.55 -44.12
CA ASP A 75 -38.98 11.89 -42.79
C ASP A 75 -40.09 12.47 -41.90
N THR A 76 -40.69 11.63 -41.05
CA THR A 76 -41.75 12.02 -40.10
C THR A 76 -41.24 12.83 -38.91
N GLU A 77 -39.91 12.91 -38.73
CA GLU A 77 -39.28 13.63 -37.64
C GLU A 77 -38.96 15.08 -38.02
N ALA A 78 -39.13 15.44 -39.29
CA ALA A 78 -38.87 16.78 -39.81
C ALA A 78 -40.15 17.39 -40.37
N VAL A 79 -40.34 18.69 -40.13
CA VAL A 79 -41.41 19.47 -40.74
C VAL A 79 -40.87 20.84 -41.16
N THR A 80 -41.39 21.37 -42.26
CA THR A 80 -41.02 22.69 -42.74
C THR A 80 -42.25 23.57 -42.97
N GLN A 81 -42.11 24.87 -42.70
CA GLN A 81 -43.16 25.86 -42.86
C GLN A 81 -42.58 27.15 -43.45
N VAL A 82 -43.28 27.75 -44.41
CA VAL A 82 -42.90 29.02 -45.03
C VAL A 82 -43.96 30.06 -44.71
N LEU A 83 -43.54 31.20 -44.17
CA LEU A 83 -44.42 32.31 -43.80
C LEU A 83 -44.18 33.51 -44.72
N ASP A 84 -45.24 34.29 -44.97
CA ASP A 84 -45.14 35.60 -45.61
C ASP A 84 -44.62 36.70 -44.66
N ALA A 85 -44.47 37.92 -45.18
CA ALA A 85 -44.06 39.11 -44.42
C ALA A 85 -44.99 39.47 -43.24
N ARG A 86 -46.23 38.94 -43.22
CA ARG A 86 -47.21 39.14 -42.14
C ARG A 86 -47.16 38.00 -41.11
N GLY A 87 -46.31 37.00 -41.33
CA GLY A 87 -46.20 35.81 -40.49
C GLY A 87 -47.29 34.77 -40.72
N VAL A 88 -48.01 34.84 -41.86
CA VAL A 88 -49.05 33.87 -42.22
C VAL A 88 -48.41 32.72 -43.01
N PRO A 89 -48.70 31.44 -42.67
CA PRO A 89 -48.22 30.30 -43.44
C PRO A 89 -48.74 30.31 -44.88
N ILE A 90 -47.83 30.32 -45.84
CA ILE A 90 -48.13 30.26 -47.29
C ILE A 90 -47.88 28.87 -47.87
N ALA A 91 -46.92 28.13 -47.28
CA ALA A 91 -46.64 26.75 -47.60
C ALA A 91 -46.26 26.02 -46.31
N SER A 92 -46.64 24.76 -46.19
CA SER A 92 -46.40 23.95 -45.00
C SER A 92 -46.24 22.51 -45.43
N ASP A 93 -45.41 21.79 -44.69
CA ASP A 93 -45.29 20.34 -44.80
C ASP A 93 -46.69 19.70 -44.64
N PRO A 94 -47.06 18.68 -45.46
CA PRO A 94 -48.34 17.99 -45.38
C PRO A 94 -48.75 17.56 -43.96
N ALA A 95 -47.79 17.22 -43.09
CA ALA A 95 -48.05 16.82 -41.71
C ALA A 95 -48.61 17.95 -40.85
N ILE A 96 -48.35 19.22 -41.20
CA ILE A 96 -48.69 20.38 -40.38
C ILE A 96 -49.53 21.43 -41.13
N VAL A 97 -50.19 21.05 -42.22
CA VAL A 97 -51.08 21.98 -42.96
C VAL A 97 -52.17 22.53 -42.02
N GLY A 98 -52.32 23.85 -42.02
CA GLY A 98 -53.30 24.55 -41.16
C GLY A 98 -52.83 24.84 -39.73
N HIS A 99 -51.61 24.42 -39.35
CA HIS A 99 -51.04 24.79 -38.06
C HIS A 99 -50.63 26.27 -38.04
N PRO A 100 -50.72 26.94 -36.86
CA PRO A 100 -50.16 28.27 -36.68
C PRO A 100 -48.64 28.25 -36.89
N PRO A 101 -47.98 29.41 -37.01
CA PRO A 101 -46.53 29.51 -37.08
C PRO A 101 -45.84 28.72 -35.96
N LEU A 102 -44.93 27.80 -36.31
CA LEU A 102 -44.23 26.93 -35.35
C LEU A 102 -43.38 27.71 -34.33
N THR A 103 -42.91 28.90 -34.70
CA THR A 103 -42.25 29.85 -33.80
C THR A 103 -42.78 31.26 -34.02
N ALA A 104 -42.75 32.08 -32.96
CA ALA A 104 -42.98 33.51 -33.03
C ALA A 104 -41.76 34.28 -33.55
N SER A 105 -40.58 33.66 -33.57
CA SER A 105 -39.32 34.30 -33.96
C SER A 105 -39.29 34.64 -35.44
N ARG A 106 -38.86 35.88 -35.72
CA ARG A 106 -38.73 36.45 -37.07
C ARG A 106 -37.31 37.01 -37.19
N PRO A 107 -36.34 36.16 -37.56
CA PRO A 107 -34.97 36.62 -37.75
C PRO A 107 -34.90 37.62 -38.90
N VAL A 108 -33.92 38.52 -38.85
CA VAL A 108 -33.64 39.46 -39.95
C VAL A 108 -32.85 38.73 -41.04
N VAL A 109 -33.05 39.11 -42.31
CA VAL A 109 -32.27 38.62 -43.46
C VAL A 109 -30.77 38.51 -43.15
N GLY A 110 -30.20 37.33 -43.40
CA GLY A 110 -28.79 37.02 -43.14
C GLY A 110 -28.51 36.49 -41.73
N PHE A 111 -29.50 36.46 -40.85
CA PHE A 111 -29.43 35.84 -39.53
C PHE A 111 -30.37 34.62 -39.45
N GLU A 112 -29.96 33.66 -38.64
CA GLU A 112 -30.73 32.45 -38.33
C GLU A 112 -31.08 32.49 -36.83
N THR A 113 -32.28 32.04 -36.47
CA THR A 113 -32.67 31.84 -35.07
C THR A 113 -32.89 30.35 -34.82
N ILE A 114 -32.18 29.82 -33.82
CA ILE A 114 -32.23 28.40 -33.42
C ILE A 114 -32.86 28.33 -32.04
N GLU A 115 -33.97 27.63 -31.93
CA GLU A 115 -34.73 27.47 -30.71
C GLU A 115 -35.03 25.99 -30.47
N THR A 116 -35.20 25.61 -29.21
CA THR A 116 -35.78 24.31 -28.84
C THR A 116 -37.17 24.60 -28.29
N LEU A 117 -38.19 24.04 -28.93
CA LEU A 117 -39.59 24.29 -28.60
C LEU A 117 -40.35 22.97 -28.46
N PRO A 118 -41.18 22.81 -27.41
CA PRO A 118 -42.11 21.69 -27.33
C PRO A 118 -43.24 21.90 -28.34
N LEU A 119 -43.38 21.00 -29.31
CA LEU A 119 -44.41 21.06 -30.35
C LEU A 119 -45.30 19.81 -30.31
N GLY A 120 -46.62 20.00 -30.27
CA GLY A 120 -47.62 18.94 -30.25
C GLY A 120 -48.01 18.43 -31.65
N LEU A 121 -47.04 18.13 -32.51
CA LEU A 121 -47.31 17.85 -33.94
C LEU A 121 -47.80 16.41 -34.20
N ASN A 122 -47.44 15.46 -33.33
CA ASN A 122 -47.74 14.03 -33.49
C ASN A 122 -48.69 13.48 -32.40
N GLY A 123 -49.43 14.36 -31.71
CA GLY A 123 -50.35 13.99 -30.63
C GLY A 123 -49.72 14.04 -29.23
N ASP A 124 -48.40 13.89 -29.13
CA ASP A 124 -47.61 14.19 -27.94
C ASP A 124 -46.76 15.46 -28.14
N SER A 125 -46.39 16.09 -27.02
CA SER A 125 -45.58 17.32 -26.99
C SER A 125 -44.11 16.96 -26.88
N ASP A 126 -43.45 16.82 -28.02
CA ASP A 126 -42.01 16.52 -28.08
C ASP A 126 -41.18 17.78 -28.29
N ASP A 127 -39.92 17.75 -27.85
CA ASP A 127 -38.99 18.84 -28.08
C ASP A 127 -38.50 18.80 -29.53
N TYR A 128 -38.72 19.89 -30.26
CA TYR A 128 -38.21 20.09 -31.61
C TYR A 128 -37.11 21.13 -31.62
N ARG A 129 -36.06 20.86 -32.38
CA ARG A 129 -35.07 21.85 -32.78
C ARG A 129 -35.60 22.64 -33.96
N VAL A 130 -35.96 23.90 -33.73
CA VAL A 130 -36.54 24.81 -34.72
C VAL A 130 -35.47 25.78 -35.21
N VAL A 131 -35.23 25.78 -36.52
CA VAL A 131 -34.35 26.71 -37.21
C VAL A 131 -35.20 27.60 -38.10
N SER A 132 -35.16 28.91 -37.87
CA SER A 132 -35.84 29.90 -38.69
C SER A 132 -34.83 30.82 -39.37
N GLN A 133 -35.13 31.20 -40.61
CA GLN A 133 -34.33 32.16 -41.39
C GLN A 133 -35.23 32.98 -42.30
N GLU A 134 -34.90 34.26 -42.47
CA GLU A 134 -35.60 35.15 -43.41
C GLU A 134 -34.85 35.22 -44.74
N VAL A 135 -35.61 35.14 -45.82
CA VAL A 135 -35.10 35.14 -47.20
C VAL A 135 -35.91 36.07 -48.07
N ASN A 136 -35.23 36.80 -48.95
CA ASN A 136 -35.86 37.70 -49.91
C ASN A 136 -36.10 36.98 -51.23
N GLY A 137 -37.35 36.68 -51.54
CA GLY A 137 -37.76 36.03 -52.79
C GLY A 137 -38.56 36.96 -53.71
N PRO A 138 -38.86 36.50 -54.94
CA PRO A 138 -39.86 37.14 -55.79
C PRO A 138 -41.22 37.22 -55.07
N GLY A 139 -41.61 38.42 -54.62
CA GLY A 139 -42.86 38.64 -53.87
C GLY A 139 -42.72 39.22 -52.46
N GLY A 140 -41.48 39.36 -51.95
CA GLY A 140 -41.21 39.99 -50.65
C GLY A 140 -40.31 39.15 -49.74
N PRO A 141 -40.14 39.56 -48.48
CA PRO A 141 -39.47 38.74 -47.48
C PRO A 141 -40.36 37.57 -47.06
N PHE A 142 -39.74 36.41 -46.90
CA PHE A 142 -40.37 35.18 -46.42
C PHE A 142 -39.56 34.60 -45.27
N THR A 143 -40.22 33.98 -44.30
CA THR A 143 -39.55 33.24 -43.23
C THR A 143 -39.67 31.75 -43.49
N VAL A 144 -38.56 31.06 -43.66
CA VAL A 144 -38.51 29.59 -43.74
C VAL A 144 -38.19 29.05 -42.35
N ILE A 145 -39.04 28.14 -41.87
CA ILE A 145 -38.92 27.48 -40.58
C ILE A 145 -38.79 25.99 -40.83
N SER A 146 -37.71 25.38 -40.35
CA SER A 146 -37.52 23.93 -40.36
C SER A 146 -37.38 23.45 -38.93
N ALA A 147 -38.20 22.47 -38.54
CA ALA A 147 -38.21 21.88 -37.22
C ALA A 147 -37.88 20.38 -37.32
N ARG A 148 -37.07 19.87 -36.39
CA ARG A 148 -36.75 18.43 -36.31
C ARG A 148 -36.82 17.91 -34.88
N SER A 149 -37.39 16.72 -34.70
CA SER A 149 -37.59 16.10 -33.38
C SER A 149 -36.27 15.77 -32.68
N LEU A 150 -36.21 16.01 -31.37
CA LEU A 150 -35.13 15.58 -30.48
C LEU A 150 -35.42 14.24 -29.78
N GLU A 151 -36.60 13.65 -30.01
CA GLU A 151 -36.97 12.33 -29.46
C GLU A 151 -35.96 11.23 -29.83
N PRO A 152 -35.46 11.11 -31.08
CA PRO A 152 -34.44 10.11 -31.39
C PRO A 152 -33.14 10.30 -30.61
N VAL A 153 -32.82 11.55 -30.23
CA VAL A 153 -31.63 11.90 -29.43
C VAL A 153 -31.78 11.39 -28.01
N THR A 154 -32.92 11.66 -27.37
CA THR A 154 -33.20 11.22 -26.00
C THR A 154 -33.36 9.70 -25.92
N GLU A 155 -33.99 9.07 -26.91
CA GLU A 155 -34.07 7.60 -27.01
C GLU A 155 -32.69 6.96 -27.14
N ALA A 156 -31.85 7.48 -28.05
CA ALA A 156 -30.51 6.95 -28.27
C ALA A 156 -29.63 7.09 -27.02
N SER A 157 -29.66 8.25 -26.35
CA SER A 157 -28.94 8.49 -25.10
C SER A 157 -29.40 7.55 -23.97
N THR A 158 -30.73 7.37 -23.82
CA THR A 158 -31.31 6.47 -22.82
C THR A 158 -30.92 5.02 -23.07
N ARG A 159 -31.03 4.54 -24.31
CA ARG A 159 -30.63 3.17 -24.69
C ARG A 159 -29.14 2.95 -24.45
N LEU A 160 -28.30 3.91 -24.83
CA LEU A 160 -26.85 3.82 -24.59
C LEU A 160 -26.54 3.76 -23.09
N THR A 161 -27.16 4.61 -22.28
CA THR A 161 -26.98 4.63 -20.82
C THR A 161 -27.36 3.29 -20.20
N LEU A 162 -28.47 2.69 -20.62
CA LEU A 162 -28.90 1.36 -20.15
C LEU A 162 -27.91 0.26 -20.57
N LEU A 163 -27.43 0.28 -21.81
CA LEU A 163 -26.43 -0.69 -22.30
C LEU A 163 -25.10 -0.56 -21.53
N LEU A 164 -24.63 0.66 -21.30
CA LEU A 164 -23.42 0.91 -20.50
C LEU A 164 -23.57 0.40 -19.07
N GLY A 165 -24.71 0.66 -18.42
CA GLY A 165 -25.03 0.13 -17.10
C GLY A 165 -25.06 -1.40 -17.07
N LEU A 166 -25.72 -2.02 -18.05
CA LEU A 166 -25.84 -3.47 -18.18
C LEU A 166 -24.46 -4.15 -18.35
N ILE A 167 -23.53 -3.53 -19.09
CA ILE A 167 -22.17 -4.04 -19.30
C ILE A 167 -21.27 -3.75 -18.09
N ALA A 168 -21.44 -2.61 -17.43
CA ALA A 168 -20.60 -2.20 -16.29
C ALA A 168 -20.73 -3.15 -15.09
N VAL A 169 -21.95 -3.62 -14.79
CA VAL A 169 -22.21 -4.53 -13.65
C VAL A 169 -21.41 -5.85 -13.73
N PRO A 170 -21.51 -6.67 -14.79
CA PRO A 170 -20.74 -7.90 -14.90
C PRO A 170 -19.24 -7.64 -14.99
N LEU A 171 -18.82 -6.55 -15.66
CA LEU A 171 -17.42 -6.17 -15.72
C LEU A 171 -16.84 -5.91 -14.32
N LEU A 172 -17.54 -5.11 -13.50
CA LEU A 172 -17.14 -4.84 -12.12
C LEU A 172 -17.12 -6.11 -11.26
N ALA A 173 -18.10 -7.00 -11.44
CA ALA A 173 -18.16 -8.27 -10.72
C ALA A 173 -16.97 -9.19 -11.08
N ILE A 174 -16.66 -9.33 -12.37
CA ILE A 174 -15.54 -10.12 -12.87
C ILE A 174 -14.22 -9.53 -12.38
N SER A 175 -14.02 -8.22 -12.51
CA SER A 175 -12.82 -7.53 -12.04
C SER A 175 -12.66 -7.67 -10.52
N GLY A 176 -13.73 -7.51 -9.75
CA GLY A 176 -13.71 -7.70 -8.30
C GLY A 176 -13.31 -9.12 -7.90
N LEU A 177 -13.87 -10.12 -8.58
CA LEU A 177 -13.51 -11.52 -8.36
C LEU A 177 -12.05 -11.82 -8.74
N ALA A 178 -11.57 -11.27 -9.86
CA ALA A 178 -10.20 -11.42 -10.31
C ALA A 178 -9.21 -10.81 -9.30
N VAL A 179 -9.45 -9.57 -8.87
CA VAL A 179 -8.62 -8.89 -7.85
C VAL A 179 -8.65 -9.65 -6.53
N TYR A 180 -9.82 -10.10 -6.08
CA TYR A 180 -9.94 -10.88 -4.85
C TYR A 180 -9.13 -12.18 -4.90
N ARG A 181 -9.15 -12.89 -6.03
CA ARG A 181 -8.36 -14.11 -6.22
C ARG A 181 -6.86 -13.82 -6.32
N ALA A 182 -6.46 -12.75 -7.02
CA ALA A 182 -5.05 -12.38 -7.19
C ALA A 182 -4.40 -11.93 -5.87
N VAL A 183 -5.06 -11.04 -5.11
CA VAL A 183 -4.58 -10.68 -3.76
C VAL A 183 -4.62 -11.90 -2.85
N GLY A 184 -5.62 -12.75 -3.05
CA GLY A 184 -5.75 -14.03 -2.38
C GLY A 184 -4.54 -14.96 -2.57
N SER A 185 -4.08 -15.15 -3.80
CA SER A 185 -2.91 -15.97 -4.10
C SER A 185 -1.62 -15.32 -3.63
N ALA A 186 -1.47 -14.00 -3.82
CA ALA A 186 -0.28 -13.26 -3.41
C ALA A 186 -0.03 -13.30 -1.89
N LEU A 187 -1.09 -13.28 -1.08
CA LEU A 187 -0.98 -13.33 0.39
C LEU A 187 -0.94 -14.76 0.98
N ARG A 188 -1.12 -15.81 0.16
CA ARG A 188 -1.06 -17.20 0.66
C ARG A 188 0.30 -17.56 1.30
N PRO A 189 1.46 -17.21 0.70
CA PRO A 189 2.76 -17.52 1.30
C PRO A 189 2.91 -16.86 2.66
N VAL A 190 2.53 -15.59 2.82
CA VAL A 190 2.59 -14.86 4.10
C VAL A 190 1.79 -15.58 5.19
N GLU A 191 0.58 -16.04 4.89
CA GLU A 191 -0.23 -16.79 5.86
C GLU A 191 0.39 -18.14 6.22
N ARG A 192 1.05 -18.83 5.27
CA ARG A 192 1.81 -20.05 5.58
C ARG A 192 2.98 -19.75 6.52
N MET A 193 3.75 -18.69 6.25
CA MET A 193 4.85 -18.27 7.12
C MET A 193 4.36 -17.94 8.52
N ARG A 194 3.26 -17.18 8.64
CA ARG A 194 2.64 -16.84 9.92
C ARG A 194 2.28 -18.10 10.73
N ARG A 195 1.70 -19.11 10.07
CA ARG A 195 1.36 -20.39 10.71
C ARG A 195 2.60 -21.15 11.16
N THR A 196 3.60 -21.28 10.28
CA THR A 196 4.86 -21.93 10.63
C THR A 196 5.52 -21.25 11.82
N VAL A 197 5.62 -19.92 11.84
CA VAL A 197 6.18 -19.18 12.98
C VAL A 197 5.36 -19.36 14.25
N ALA A 198 4.03 -19.44 14.16
CA ALA A 198 3.17 -19.69 15.31
C ALA A 198 3.31 -21.12 15.89
N GLU A 199 3.74 -22.07 15.07
CA GLU A 199 4.04 -23.46 15.48
C GLU A 199 5.45 -23.61 16.06
N ILE A 200 6.38 -22.72 15.69
CA ILE A 200 7.75 -22.71 16.21
C ILE A 200 7.71 -22.38 17.71
N SER A 201 8.17 -23.32 18.52
CA SER A 201 8.29 -23.17 19.97
C SER A 201 9.73 -22.86 20.38
N THR A 202 9.92 -22.36 21.59
CA THR A 202 11.26 -22.18 22.20
C THR A 202 12.02 -23.50 22.37
N ARG A 203 11.39 -24.66 22.21
CA ARG A 203 12.08 -25.96 22.27
C ARG A 203 12.59 -26.44 20.91
N ASP A 204 11.97 -25.98 19.82
CA ASP A 204 12.29 -26.37 18.45
C ASP A 204 12.49 -25.14 17.56
N LEU A 205 13.67 -24.54 17.69
CA LEU A 205 14.14 -23.47 16.82
C LEU A 205 14.89 -24.00 15.59
N ALA A 206 14.87 -25.30 15.33
CA ALA A 206 15.47 -25.90 14.14
C ALA A 206 14.54 -25.80 12.93
N ALA A 207 13.23 -25.77 13.16
CA ALA A 207 12.23 -25.49 12.14
C ALA A 207 12.52 -24.15 11.42
N ARG A 208 12.20 -24.12 10.12
CA ARG A 208 12.43 -22.97 9.24
C ARG A 208 11.16 -22.64 8.48
N VAL A 209 11.01 -21.35 8.20
CA VAL A 209 9.92 -20.84 7.35
C VAL A 209 10.26 -21.20 5.90
N PRO A 210 9.32 -21.80 5.14
CA PRO A 210 9.57 -22.16 3.75
C PRO A 210 9.83 -20.91 2.89
N LEU A 211 10.88 -20.96 2.08
CA LEU A 211 11.21 -19.90 1.13
C LEU A 211 10.27 -19.99 -0.08
N PRO A 212 9.48 -18.94 -0.36
CA PRO A 212 8.72 -18.86 -1.60
C PRO A 212 9.68 -18.90 -2.81
N PRO A 213 9.27 -19.50 -3.93
CA PRO A 213 10.12 -19.60 -5.12
C PRO A 213 10.34 -18.24 -5.83
N GLY A 214 9.49 -17.24 -5.58
CA GLY A 214 9.68 -15.89 -6.11
C GLY A 214 10.85 -15.19 -5.42
N GLY A 215 11.52 -14.24 -6.10
CA GLY A 215 12.57 -13.39 -5.53
C GLY A 215 12.06 -12.03 -5.03
N ASP A 216 10.80 -11.98 -4.60
CA ASP A 216 10.07 -10.76 -4.27
C ASP A 216 10.22 -10.34 -2.79
N GLU A 217 9.42 -9.35 -2.37
CA GLU A 217 9.34 -8.85 -1.00
C GLU A 217 9.04 -9.97 0.00
N VAL A 218 8.19 -10.93 -0.39
CA VAL A 218 7.74 -12.02 0.48
C VAL A 218 8.87 -13.03 0.69
N HIS A 219 9.69 -13.28 -0.33
CA HIS A 219 10.91 -14.07 -0.20
C HIS A 219 11.94 -13.41 0.72
N ARG A 220 12.22 -12.10 0.53
CA ARG A 220 13.15 -11.38 1.41
C ARG A 220 12.69 -11.44 2.87
N LEU A 221 11.38 -11.29 3.12
CA LEU A 221 10.82 -11.45 4.46
C LEU A 221 11.09 -12.85 5.05
N ALA A 222 10.92 -13.92 4.25
CA ALA A 222 11.20 -15.28 4.70
C ALA A 222 12.69 -15.49 5.04
N VAL A 223 13.60 -14.90 4.26
CA VAL A 223 15.04 -14.92 4.56
C VAL A 223 15.31 -14.24 5.90
N THR A 224 14.83 -13.01 6.09
CA THR A 224 15.03 -12.27 7.35
C THR A 224 14.44 -13.00 8.56
N LEU A 225 13.26 -13.63 8.43
CA LEU A 225 12.67 -14.45 9.49
C LEU A 225 13.57 -15.65 9.84
N ASN A 226 14.13 -16.34 8.84
CA ASN A 226 15.02 -17.48 9.06
C ASN A 226 16.38 -17.05 9.65
N GLU A 227 16.89 -15.87 9.32
CA GLU A 227 18.08 -15.29 9.95
C GLU A 227 17.84 -14.99 11.43
N MET A 228 16.69 -14.38 11.76
CA MET A 228 16.28 -14.12 13.14
C MET A 228 16.13 -15.43 13.93
N LEU A 229 15.47 -16.45 13.37
CA LEU A 229 15.35 -17.77 13.99
C LEU A 229 16.71 -18.43 14.23
N SER A 230 17.65 -18.27 13.29
CA SER A 230 19.02 -18.78 13.44
C SER A 230 19.77 -18.08 14.58
N ARG A 231 19.64 -16.75 14.70
CA ARG A 231 20.23 -16.00 15.82
C ARG A 231 19.65 -16.44 17.16
N LEU A 232 18.33 -16.65 17.24
CA LEU A 232 17.67 -17.13 18.46
C LEU A 232 18.13 -18.55 18.83
N ALA A 233 18.27 -19.44 17.85
CA ALA A 233 18.78 -20.80 18.05
C ALA A 233 20.22 -20.77 18.60
N SER A 234 21.09 -19.94 18.03
CA SER A 234 22.47 -19.77 18.51
C SER A 234 22.53 -19.22 19.94
N ALA A 235 21.72 -18.20 20.26
CA ALA A 235 21.65 -17.63 21.60
C ALA A 235 21.15 -18.66 22.63
N GLN A 236 20.10 -19.43 22.31
CA GLN A 236 19.61 -20.47 23.20
C GLN A 236 20.62 -21.60 23.40
N ALA A 237 21.34 -22.00 22.35
CA ALA A 237 22.39 -23.01 22.45
C ALA A 237 23.55 -22.53 23.35
N ALA A 238 23.96 -21.27 23.21
CA ALA A 238 24.96 -20.66 24.08
C ALA A 238 24.49 -20.62 25.54
N GLN A 239 23.25 -20.20 25.79
CA GLN A 239 22.67 -20.17 27.14
C GLN A 239 22.62 -21.58 27.77
N ARG A 240 22.20 -22.61 27.02
CA ARG A 240 22.18 -23.99 27.55
C ARG A 240 23.58 -24.48 27.89
N ARG A 241 24.57 -24.19 27.04
CA ARG A 241 25.96 -24.55 27.29
C ARG A 241 26.51 -23.83 28.53
N PHE A 242 26.26 -22.53 28.64
CA PHE A 242 26.63 -21.74 29.82
C PHE A 242 26.04 -22.31 31.11
N VAL A 243 24.74 -22.65 31.14
CA VAL A 243 24.10 -23.25 32.31
C VAL A 243 24.70 -24.63 32.64
N ALA A 244 25.00 -25.44 31.63
CA ALA A 244 25.63 -26.75 31.83
C ALA A 244 27.03 -26.60 32.42
N ASP A 245 27.87 -25.74 31.83
CA ASP A 245 29.25 -25.50 32.26
C ASP A 245 29.28 -24.91 33.68
N ALA A 246 28.44 -23.91 33.98
CA ALA A 246 28.30 -23.36 35.32
C ALA A 246 27.86 -24.43 36.34
N SER A 247 26.91 -25.29 35.97
CA SER A 247 26.46 -26.38 36.85
C SER A 247 27.58 -27.38 37.15
N HIS A 248 28.44 -27.68 36.17
CA HIS A 248 29.59 -28.57 36.34
C HIS A 248 30.67 -27.94 37.23
N GLU A 249 31.04 -26.69 36.97
CA GLU A 249 32.06 -25.97 37.73
C GLU A 249 31.64 -25.71 39.18
N LEU A 250 30.34 -25.53 39.46
CA LEU A 250 29.82 -25.40 40.83
C LEU A 250 29.73 -26.74 41.57
N ARG A 251 29.45 -27.85 40.87
CA ARG A 251 29.28 -29.18 41.49
C ARG A 251 30.59 -29.72 42.07
N SER A 252 31.71 -29.51 41.40
CA SER A 252 33.03 -30.00 41.83
C SER A 252 33.44 -29.48 43.23
N PRO A 253 33.53 -28.16 43.49
CA PRO A 253 33.87 -27.63 44.81
C PRO A 253 32.84 -28.01 45.87
N LEU A 254 31.54 -28.05 45.54
CA LEU A 254 30.49 -28.50 46.46
C LEU A 254 30.67 -29.96 46.88
N SER A 255 31.07 -30.84 45.95
CA SER A 255 31.36 -32.25 46.23
C SER A 255 32.56 -32.38 47.18
N THR A 256 33.62 -31.59 46.96
CA THR A 256 34.80 -31.54 47.82
C THR A 256 34.46 -31.06 49.23
N ILE A 257 33.69 -29.97 49.35
CA ILE A 257 33.24 -29.44 50.65
C ILE A 257 32.39 -30.49 51.39
N SER A 258 31.44 -31.11 50.69
CA SER A 258 30.57 -32.13 51.28
C SER A 258 31.38 -33.32 51.78
N THR A 259 32.35 -33.80 50.99
CA THR A 259 33.25 -34.90 51.38
C THR A 259 34.10 -34.53 52.59
N ALA A 260 34.66 -33.31 52.63
CA ALA A 260 35.45 -32.84 53.76
C ALA A 260 34.62 -32.75 55.06
N LEU A 261 33.37 -32.26 54.98
CA LEU A 261 32.47 -32.23 56.12
C LEU A 261 32.10 -33.65 56.61
N ASP A 262 31.88 -34.57 55.66
CA ASP A 262 31.59 -35.98 55.94
C ASP A 262 32.74 -36.73 56.62
N VAL A 263 33.99 -36.42 56.25
CA VAL A 263 35.19 -36.99 56.88
C VAL A 263 35.41 -36.38 58.25
N SER A 264 35.27 -35.06 58.40
CA SER A 264 35.40 -34.36 59.68
C SER A 264 34.40 -34.88 60.72
N GLY A 265 33.16 -35.17 60.32
CA GLY A 265 32.16 -35.76 61.22
C GLY A 265 32.47 -37.19 61.68
N ARG A 266 33.22 -37.97 60.89
CA ARG A 266 33.60 -39.36 61.21
C ARG A 266 34.96 -39.46 61.92
N HIS A 267 35.86 -38.52 61.68
CA HIS A 267 37.24 -38.49 62.19
C HIS A 267 37.56 -37.10 62.74
N PRO A 268 37.09 -36.76 63.95
CA PRO A 268 37.22 -35.41 64.52
C PRO A 268 38.67 -34.91 64.58
N GLU A 269 39.63 -35.81 64.76
CA GLU A 269 41.07 -35.56 64.77
C GLU A 269 41.61 -34.98 63.45
N SER A 270 40.95 -35.24 62.32
CA SER A 270 41.32 -34.74 61.00
C SER A 270 40.69 -33.39 60.64
N THR A 271 39.81 -32.86 61.49
CA THR A 271 39.06 -31.62 61.23
C THR A 271 39.98 -30.42 61.01
N GLY A 272 41.08 -30.33 61.75
CA GLY A 272 42.05 -29.24 61.61
C GLY A 272 42.65 -29.14 60.20
N ASP A 273 42.87 -30.28 59.54
CA ASP A 273 43.46 -30.37 58.20
C ASP A 273 42.42 -30.12 57.08
N LEU A 274 41.13 -30.35 57.38
CA LEU A 274 40.02 -30.21 56.44
C LEU A 274 39.44 -28.79 56.38
N VAL A 275 39.54 -28.01 57.47
CA VAL A 275 39.07 -26.61 57.51
C VAL A 275 39.72 -25.74 56.43
N PRO A 276 41.05 -25.80 56.18
CA PRO A 276 41.68 -25.08 55.07
C PRO A 276 41.17 -25.50 53.68
N VAL A 277 40.81 -26.79 53.51
CA VAL A 277 40.24 -27.29 52.25
C VAL A 277 38.87 -26.66 52.00
N ILE A 278 37.98 -26.70 53.00
CA ILE A 278 36.64 -26.10 52.92
C ILE A 278 36.75 -24.59 52.66
N GLY A 279 37.66 -23.91 53.34
CA GLY A 279 37.90 -22.48 53.16
C GLY A 279 38.30 -22.12 51.72
N ARG A 280 39.24 -22.88 51.13
CA ARG A 280 39.67 -22.68 49.73
C ARG A 280 38.54 -22.91 48.73
N GLU A 281 37.78 -24.00 48.87
CA GLU A 281 36.68 -24.30 47.94
C GLU A 281 35.52 -23.30 48.07
N THR A 282 35.26 -22.79 49.27
CA THR A 282 34.26 -21.74 49.50
C THR A 282 34.69 -20.41 48.86
N ALA A 283 35.97 -20.04 48.97
CA ALA A 283 36.52 -18.87 48.29
C ALA A 283 36.41 -19.02 46.76
N ARG A 284 36.74 -20.20 46.23
CA ARG A 284 36.61 -20.52 44.80
C ARG A 284 35.16 -20.42 44.33
N LEU A 285 34.19 -20.96 45.09
CA LEU A 285 32.77 -20.82 44.78
C LEU A 285 32.32 -19.36 44.72
N ARG A 286 32.82 -18.53 45.65
CA ARG A 286 32.50 -17.09 45.68
C ARG A 286 33.01 -16.38 44.43
N GLU A 287 34.27 -16.63 44.05
CA GLU A 287 34.84 -16.09 42.81
C GLU A 287 34.04 -16.54 41.58
N LEU A 288 33.67 -17.82 41.52
CA LEU A 288 32.91 -18.36 40.39
C LEU A 288 31.51 -17.74 40.28
N VAL A 289 30.83 -17.53 41.40
CA VAL A 289 29.53 -16.82 41.43
C VAL A 289 29.69 -15.35 41.02
N ASP A 290 30.73 -14.67 41.51
CA ASP A 290 31.01 -13.27 41.15
C ASP A 290 31.36 -13.12 39.65
N ASP A 291 32.01 -14.10 39.05
CA ASP A 291 32.29 -14.17 37.60
C ASP A 291 31.01 -14.44 36.80
N LEU A 292 30.16 -15.38 37.22
CA LEU A 292 28.88 -15.67 36.57
C LEU A 292 27.92 -14.46 36.61
N LEU A 293 27.84 -13.76 37.75
CA LEU A 293 27.03 -12.54 37.89
C LEU A 293 27.55 -11.40 37.00
N MET A 294 28.86 -11.31 36.82
CA MET A 294 29.46 -10.33 35.91
C MET A 294 29.14 -10.63 34.44
N LEU A 295 29.24 -11.90 34.04
CA LEU A 295 28.90 -12.33 32.68
C LEU A 295 27.43 -12.04 32.37
N ALA A 296 26.52 -12.38 33.29
CA ALA A 296 25.09 -12.11 33.14
C ALA A 296 24.77 -10.62 32.98
N ARG A 297 25.48 -9.71 33.68
CA ARG A 297 25.31 -8.25 33.53
C ARG A 297 25.85 -7.72 32.21
N THR A 298 26.90 -8.33 31.68
CA THR A 298 27.53 -7.87 30.43
C THR A 298 26.69 -8.21 29.20
N ASP A 299 25.88 -9.27 29.27
CA ASP A 299 24.92 -9.65 28.22
C ASP A 299 23.68 -8.74 28.16
N ASP A 300 23.36 -8.04 29.26
CA ASP A 300 22.29 -7.03 29.25
C ASP A 300 22.77 -5.74 28.59
N ALA A 301 22.27 -5.48 27.37
CA ALA A 301 22.64 -4.32 26.55
C ALA A 301 22.37 -2.94 27.21
N THR A 302 21.65 -2.93 28.34
CA THR A 302 21.27 -1.74 29.10
C THR A 302 22.34 -1.31 30.11
N ASP A 303 23.23 -2.20 30.54
CA ASP A 303 24.27 -1.93 31.54
C ASP A 303 25.64 -1.73 30.88
N ARG A 304 25.74 -0.71 30.02
CA ARG A 304 27.02 -0.34 29.41
C ARG A 304 27.83 0.48 30.41
N PRO A 305 28.94 -0.03 30.96
CA PRO A 305 29.75 0.73 31.89
C PRO A 305 30.31 1.98 31.22
N GLN A 306 30.38 3.06 31.99
CA GLN A 306 30.94 4.33 31.53
C GLN A 306 32.36 4.10 31.02
N ARG A 307 32.60 4.47 29.75
CA ARG A 307 33.91 4.36 29.11
C ARG A 307 34.64 5.67 29.24
N THR A 308 35.84 5.63 29.80
CA THR A 308 36.73 6.78 29.97
C THR A 308 38.10 6.46 29.36
N GLU A 309 38.96 7.46 29.25
CA GLU A 309 40.38 7.24 28.96
C GLU A 309 41.04 6.64 30.21
N VAL A 310 41.77 5.53 30.05
CA VAL A 310 42.38 4.76 31.13
C VAL A 310 43.83 4.45 30.78
N ASP A 311 44.74 4.74 31.70
CA ASP A 311 46.16 4.36 31.63
C ASP A 311 46.31 2.86 31.95
N LEU A 312 46.35 2.03 30.91
CA LEU A 312 46.41 0.57 31.03
C LEU A 312 47.75 0.10 31.61
N ASP A 313 48.82 0.85 31.38
CA ASP A 313 50.14 0.54 31.89
C ASP A 313 50.20 0.65 33.42
N ASP A 314 49.45 1.57 34.03
CA ASP A 314 49.34 1.67 35.48
C ASP A 314 48.59 0.47 36.08
N ILE A 315 47.53 0.01 35.41
CA ILE A 315 46.80 -1.20 35.82
C ILE A 315 47.71 -2.43 35.76
N VAL A 316 48.48 -2.59 34.68
CA VAL A 316 49.41 -3.70 34.49
C VAL A 316 50.53 -3.71 35.53
N ARG A 317 51.12 -2.53 35.82
CA ARG A 317 52.16 -2.40 36.85
C ARG A 317 51.61 -2.76 38.24
N ALA A 318 50.42 -2.27 38.59
CA ALA A 318 49.80 -2.53 39.89
C ALA A 318 49.53 -4.03 40.11
N GLU A 319 48.99 -4.75 39.10
CA GLU A 319 48.75 -6.19 39.22
C GLU A 319 50.05 -7.01 39.24
N ALA A 320 51.07 -6.59 38.50
CA ALA A 320 52.38 -7.24 38.54
C ALA A 320 53.08 -7.07 39.90
N GLU A 321 52.97 -5.89 40.52
CA GLU A 321 53.49 -5.65 41.87
C GLU A 321 52.77 -6.51 42.91
N ARG A 322 51.44 -6.65 42.81
CA ARG A 322 50.67 -7.55 43.67
C ARG A 322 51.20 -8.98 43.60
N VAL A 323 51.41 -9.53 42.40
CA VAL A 323 51.90 -10.91 42.25
C VAL A 323 53.35 -11.09 42.71
N ARG A 324 54.20 -10.06 42.61
CA ARG A 324 55.55 -10.09 43.23
C ARG A 324 55.47 -10.19 44.76
N GLY A 325 54.49 -9.55 45.39
CA GLY A 325 54.27 -9.63 46.84
C GLY A 325 53.71 -10.97 47.30
N GLU A 326 52.96 -11.67 46.43
CA GLU A 326 52.24 -12.90 46.77
C GLU A 326 52.93 -14.19 46.29
N SER A 327 54.01 -14.11 45.49
CA SER A 327 54.68 -15.29 44.94
C SER A 327 56.20 -15.10 44.80
N ALA A 328 56.95 -16.21 44.85
CA ALA A 328 58.38 -16.24 44.59
C ALA A 328 58.75 -16.27 43.08
N LEU A 329 57.78 -16.07 42.20
CA LEU A 329 57.97 -16.12 40.75
C LEU A 329 58.69 -14.86 40.26
N GLU A 330 59.55 -15.01 39.25
CA GLU A 330 60.18 -13.86 38.58
C GLU A 330 59.13 -13.15 37.70
N VAL A 331 58.73 -11.93 38.08
CA VAL A 331 57.73 -11.14 37.33
C VAL A 331 58.42 -10.03 36.54
N GLU A 332 58.54 -10.22 35.23
CA GLU A 332 59.07 -9.22 34.29
C GLU A 332 57.91 -8.40 33.69
N VAL A 333 57.95 -7.08 33.83
CA VAL A 333 56.93 -6.18 33.27
C VAL A 333 57.54 -5.40 32.12
N ARG A 334 56.93 -5.47 30.93
CA ARG A 334 57.32 -4.68 29.76
C ARG A 334 56.15 -3.81 29.30
N ALA A 335 55.85 -2.78 30.08
CA ALA A 335 54.77 -1.85 29.79
C ALA A 335 55.30 -0.43 29.52
N GLY A 336 55.15 0.05 28.28
CA GLY A 336 55.27 1.48 27.93
C GLY A 336 53.95 2.22 28.17
N PRO A 337 53.93 3.57 28.13
CA PRO A 337 52.72 4.36 28.33
C PRO A 337 51.62 3.96 27.34
N ALA A 338 50.46 3.55 27.84
CA ALA A 338 49.40 2.98 27.00
C ALA A 338 48.01 3.41 27.50
N LYS A 339 47.39 4.32 26.75
CA LYS A 339 46.03 4.79 27.02
C LYS A 339 45.00 4.07 26.19
N VAL A 340 43.92 3.63 26.82
CA VAL A 340 42.81 2.94 26.16
C VAL A 340 41.47 3.53 26.57
N HIS A 341 40.49 3.50 25.67
CA HIS A 341 39.12 3.86 26.00
C HIS A 341 38.33 2.64 26.48
N GLY A 342 37.98 2.62 27.77
CA GLY A 342 37.28 1.48 28.37
C GLY A 342 36.77 1.78 29.77
N SER A 343 36.18 0.76 30.40
CA SER A 343 35.85 0.80 31.81
C SER A 343 37.09 0.38 32.61
N GLU A 344 37.60 1.28 33.45
CA GLU A 344 38.78 1.00 34.29
C GLU A 344 38.60 -0.28 35.13
N ALA A 345 37.41 -0.44 35.73
CA ALA A 345 37.08 -1.62 36.54
C ALA A 345 37.13 -2.93 35.72
N GLN A 346 36.62 -2.93 34.48
CA GLN A 346 36.66 -4.11 33.61
C GLN A 346 38.09 -4.41 33.14
N LEU A 347 38.86 -3.38 32.78
CA LEU A 347 40.26 -3.53 32.35
C LEU A 347 41.14 -4.07 33.48
N ARG A 348 40.99 -3.53 34.71
CA ARG A 348 41.68 -4.01 35.91
C ARG A 348 41.38 -5.48 36.18
N ARG A 349 40.11 -5.88 36.10
CA ARG A 349 39.71 -7.28 36.29
C ARG A 349 40.24 -8.20 35.19
N ALA A 350 40.23 -7.76 33.93
CA ALA A 350 40.78 -8.54 32.82
C ALA A 350 42.29 -8.80 33.00
N VAL A 351 43.06 -7.75 33.33
CA VAL A 351 44.50 -7.87 33.63
C VAL A 351 44.73 -8.77 34.83
N ARG A 352 43.98 -8.57 35.92
CA ARG A 352 44.05 -9.42 37.11
C ARG A 352 43.80 -10.88 36.78
N ASN A 353 42.73 -11.20 36.03
CA ASN A 353 42.41 -12.58 35.64
C ASN A 353 43.54 -13.22 34.82
N LEU A 354 44.14 -12.50 33.88
CA LEU A 354 45.26 -13.00 33.08
C LEU A 354 46.50 -13.26 33.95
N VAL A 355 46.80 -12.34 34.87
CA VAL A 355 47.95 -12.40 35.76
C VAL A 355 47.78 -13.51 36.82
N ASP A 356 46.59 -13.65 37.41
CA ASP A 356 46.27 -14.73 38.34
C ASP A 356 46.31 -16.10 37.65
N ASN A 357 45.82 -16.19 36.40
CA ASN A 357 45.94 -17.39 35.58
C ASN A 357 47.42 -17.73 35.29
N ALA A 358 48.22 -16.73 34.91
CA ALA A 358 49.65 -16.90 34.71
C ALA A 358 50.35 -17.38 36.00
N ARG A 359 50.00 -16.82 37.16
CA ARG A 359 50.53 -17.24 38.46
C ARG A 359 50.18 -18.68 38.80
N GLY A 360 48.94 -19.10 38.54
CA GLY A 360 48.47 -20.46 38.82
C GLY A 360 49.18 -21.54 37.99
N HIS A 361 49.69 -21.19 36.79
CA HIS A 361 50.28 -22.14 35.86
C HIS A 361 51.78 -21.95 35.57
N ALA A 362 52.39 -20.84 35.99
CA ALA A 362 53.81 -20.58 35.78
C ALA A 362 54.69 -21.42 36.73
N ARG A 363 55.82 -21.91 36.19
CA ARG A 363 56.80 -22.69 36.96
C ARG A 363 57.96 -21.86 37.53
N SER A 364 58.28 -20.73 36.93
CA SER A 364 59.44 -19.91 37.32
C SER A 364 59.33 -18.43 36.98
N ARG A 365 58.69 -18.08 35.85
CA ARG A 365 58.63 -16.70 35.37
C ARG A 365 57.26 -16.33 34.79
N ILE A 366 56.80 -15.12 35.08
CA ILE A 366 55.65 -14.47 34.45
C ILE A 366 56.17 -13.23 33.72
N ARG A 367 55.79 -13.07 32.45
CA ARG A 367 56.07 -11.85 31.68
C ARG A 367 54.75 -11.19 31.32
N VAL A 368 54.59 -9.94 31.72
CA VAL A 368 53.38 -9.13 31.49
C VAL A 368 53.68 -7.98 30.53
#